data_AF-A0A432P654-F1
#
_entry.id   AF-A0A432P654-F1
#
_cell.length_a   1.000
_cell.length_b   1.000
_cell.length_c   1.000
_cell.angle_alpha   90.00
_cell.angle_beta   90.00
_cell.angle_gamma   90.00
#
_symmetry.space_group_name_H-M   'P 1'
#
loop_
_entity.id
_entity.type
_entity.pdbx_description
1 polymer ?
#
loop_
_entity_poly.entity_id
_entity_poly.type
_entity_poly.pdbx_seq_one_letter_code
_entity_poly.pdbx_strand_id
1 'polypeptide(L)'
;MADDRYFALLVGGPRWDDPYTIILTRDAEAQTFSRLDVRRELRDIRVVPRADGMDEPSYVTLSLSGDIYLISPKGTEHSVIPGTQAESDDAPEILFSSILPVGDQWLVAGGEGFLKLGKGKSWQDVSPPLETEYPYKVPDWTILGSNQNDDVFVVATQVANTRHFNLYPGHPLYREDMSEEEEFQLQKKLYAELDSYPRLKTLFTGRPGAWKQQTLPDRIARSLPAYSYVADVESDGPEADYVIGSDGLVMKGNPQAGFADISSIADREKNFKDGVRWHKDLILATGTELFRFDGHFATPFAPKVKMRSAPFVLQPSAIFVQNDKLYVFDYGLRYYTFDDQGWKQYDIPKELSQRPFKDGGDKGSP
;
A
#
# COMPACT_ATOMS: atom_id res chain seq x y z
N MET A 1 17.56 -19.42 0.64
CA MET A 1 17.47 -18.28 -0.30
C MET A 1 16.12 -18.40 -0.97
N ALA A 2 15.33 -17.33 -1.02
CA ALA A 2 14.03 -17.37 -1.69
C ALA A 2 14.25 -17.52 -3.20
N ASP A 3 13.69 -18.56 -3.78
CA ASP A 3 13.72 -18.81 -5.23
C ASP A 3 12.96 -17.67 -5.94
N ASP A 4 13.61 -17.00 -6.91
CA ASP A 4 13.02 -15.91 -7.72
C ASP A 4 11.95 -16.42 -8.71
N ARG A 5 11.65 -17.72 -8.61
CA ARG A 5 10.52 -18.43 -9.17
C ARG A 5 9.16 -17.94 -8.69
N TYR A 6 9.04 -17.43 -7.46
CA TYR A 6 7.74 -17.20 -6.83
C TYR A 6 7.43 -15.75 -6.51
N PHE A 7 6.25 -15.30 -6.95
CA PHE A 7 5.64 -14.05 -6.49
C PHE A 7 4.12 -14.17 -6.53
N ALA A 8 3.43 -13.26 -5.83
CA ALA A 8 1.98 -13.15 -5.85
C ALA A 8 1.53 -11.75 -6.26
N LEU A 9 0.39 -11.68 -6.95
CA LEU A 9 -0.22 -10.44 -7.42
C LEU A 9 -1.70 -10.42 -7.08
N LEU A 10 -2.17 -9.23 -6.70
CA LEU A 10 -3.58 -8.91 -6.63
C LEU A 10 -3.98 -8.19 -7.92
N VAL A 11 -4.91 -8.79 -8.67
CA VAL A 11 -5.47 -8.20 -9.90
C VAL A 11 -6.92 -7.84 -9.62
N GLY A 12 -7.20 -6.54 -9.53
CA GLY A 12 -8.56 -6.04 -9.35
C GLY A 12 -9.48 -6.44 -10.51
N GLY A 13 -10.77 -6.54 -10.22
CA GLY A 13 -11.80 -6.78 -11.23
C GLY A 13 -11.78 -5.74 -12.35
N PRO A 14 -12.22 -6.09 -13.57
CA PRO A 14 -12.27 -5.16 -14.70
C PRO A 14 -13.30 -4.04 -14.54
N ARG A 15 -14.13 -4.08 -13.48
CA ARG A 15 -15.17 -3.09 -13.19
C ARG A 15 -14.93 -2.48 -11.81
N TRP A 16 -15.14 -1.18 -11.71
CA TRP A 16 -14.92 -0.40 -10.50
C TRP A 16 -15.99 -0.68 -9.41
N ASP A 17 -17.13 -1.26 -9.78
CA ASP A 17 -18.28 -1.54 -8.92
C ASP A 17 -18.40 -3.03 -8.50
N ASP A 18 -17.43 -3.87 -8.88
CA ASP A 18 -17.43 -5.30 -8.60
C ASP A 18 -16.31 -5.62 -7.60
N PRO A 19 -16.62 -5.79 -6.29
CA PRO A 19 -15.63 -6.02 -5.23
C PRO A 19 -15.08 -7.43 -5.38
N TYR A 20 -14.14 -7.58 -6.29
CA TYR A 20 -13.53 -8.86 -6.61
C TYR A 20 -12.10 -8.66 -7.02
N THR A 21 -11.29 -9.59 -6.55
CA THR A 21 -9.86 -9.62 -6.79
C THR A 21 -9.44 -11.03 -7.17
N ILE A 22 -8.55 -11.11 -8.14
CA ILE A 22 -7.88 -12.35 -8.53
C ILE A 22 -6.52 -12.35 -7.87
N ILE A 23 -6.22 -13.44 -7.16
CA ILE A 23 -4.88 -13.70 -6.65
C ILE A 23 -4.17 -14.58 -7.67
N LEU A 24 -3.09 -14.06 -8.23
CA LEU A 24 -2.21 -14.83 -9.11
C LEU A 24 -0.94 -15.19 -8.34
N THR A 25 -0.62 -16.46 -8.23
CA THR A 25 0.70 -16.91 -7.79
C THR A 25 1.47 -17.44 -8.98
N ARG A 26 2.72 -17.00 -9.13
CA ARG A 26 3.59 -17.39 -10.24
C ARG A 26 4.57 -18.45 -9.80
N ASP A 27 4.73 -19.44 -10.66
CA ASP A 27 5.89 -20.30 -10.75
C ASP A 27 6.66 -19.96 -12.05
N ALA A 28 7.81 -19.29 -11.94
CA ALA A 28 8.58 -18.83 -13.08
C ALA A 28 9.32 -19.95 -13.84
N GLU A 29 9.68 -21.04 -13.17
CA GLU A 29 10.38 -22.18 -13.79
C GLU A 29 9.42 -23.06 -14.58
N ALA A 30 8.29 -23.44 -13.98
CA ALA A 30 7.23 -24.17 -14.69
C ALA A 30 6.52 -23.29 -15.73
N GLN A 31 6.76 -21.98 -15.67
CA GLN A 31 6.06 -20.96 -16.42
C GLN A 31 4.54 -21.02 -16.28
N THR A 32 4.02 -21.41 -15.12
CA THR A 32 2.59 -21.47 -14.83
C THR A 32 2.15 -20.35 -13.89
N PHE A 33 0.87 -19.99 -13.97
CA PHE A 33 0.21 -19.16 -12.96
C PHE A 33 -0.88 -20.02 -12.32
N SER A 34 -0.99 -19.94 -11.01
CA SER A 34 -2.18 -20.39 -10.29
C SER A 34 -3.08 -19.20 -10.00
N ARG A 35 -4.39 -19.44 -10.04
CA ARG A 35 -5.42 -18.40 -9.93
C ARG A 35 -6.39 -18.75 -8.80
N LEU A 36 -6.62 -17.80 -7.91
CA LEU A 36 -7.69 -17.86 -6.90
C LEU A 36 -8.60 -16.64 -7.03
N ASP A 37 -9.89 -16.90 -7.13
CA ASP A 37 -10.92 -15.87 -7.30
C ASP A 37 -11.56 -15.53 -5.96
N VAL A 38 -11.54 -14.25 -5.56
CA VAL A 38 -12.11 -13.78 -4.30
C VAL A 38 -13.16 -12.71 -4.58
N ARG A 39 -14.38 -12.89 -4.04
CA ARG A 39 -15.48 -11.91 -4.13
C ARG A 39 -15.37 -10.81 -3.06
N ARG A 40 -14.16 -10.26 -2.95
CA ARG A 40 -13.82 -9.10 -2.11
C ARG A 40 -12.82 -8.22 -2.84
N GLU A 41 -12.84 -6.93 -2.53
CA GLU A 41 -11.71 -6.05 -2.84
C GLU A 41 -10.58 -6.34 -1.85
N LEU A 42 -9.46 -6.89 -2.35
CA LEU A 42 -8.25 -7.13 -1.57
C LEU A 42 -7.34 -5.91 -1.65
N ARG A 43 -6.76 -5.53 -0.52
CA ARG A 43 -6.06 -4.25 -0.33
C ARG A 43 -4.55 -4.40 -0.21
N ASP A 44 -4.10 -5.53 0.34
CA ASP A 44 -2.68 -5.79 0.57
C ASP A 44 -2.39 -7.30 0.46
N ILE A 45 -1.17 -7.64 0.06
CA ILE A 45 -0.64 -9.00 0.02
C ILE A 45 0.82 -8.99 0.46
N ARG A 46 1.17 -9.86 1.42
CA ARG A 46 2.53 -9.98 1.95
C ARG A 46 3.00 -11.42 1.95
N VAL A 47 4.30 -11.60 1.77
CA VAL A 47 4.96 -12.90 2.00
C VAL A 47 4.92 -13.20 3.49
N VAL A 48 4.56 -14.42 3.86
CA VAL A 48 4.62 -14.90 5.24
C VAL A 48 6.02 -15.45 5.50
N PRO A 49 6.83 -14.84 6.39
CA PRO A 49 8.16 -15.35 6.71
C PRO A 49 8.06 -16.78 7.26
N ARG A 50 8.92 -17.67 6.76
CA ARG A 50 9.02 -19.06 7.23
C ARG A 50 10.45 -19.41 7.62
N ALA A 51 10.57 -20.17 8.70
CA ALA A 51 11.85 -20.65 9.21
C ALA A 51 12.34 -21.94 8.53
N ASP A 52 11.47 -22.66 7.81
CA ASP A 52 11.68 -24.06 7.41
C ASP A 52 12.23 -24.26 5.99
N GLY A 53 12.51 -23.19 5.23
CA GLY A 53 13.24 -23.28 3.97
C GLY A 53 12.58 -24.13 2.88
N MET A 54 11.25 -24.35 2.95
CA MET A 54 10.48 -24.94 1.84
C MET A 54 10.57 -24.07 0.58
N ASP A 55 10.57 -24.70 -0.60
CA ASP A 55 10.83 -24.02 -1.88
C ASP A 55 9.73 -23.00 -2.27
N GLU A 56 8.45 -23.27 -1.97
CA GLU A 56 7.33 -22.39 -2.34
C GLU A 56 6.82 -21.52 -1.16
N PRO A 57 6.77 -20.18 -1.30
CA PRO A 57 6.35 -19.26 -0.25
C PRO A 57 4.85 -19.34 0.05
N SER A 58 4.46 -18.77 1.19
CA SER A 58 3.05 -18.50 1.52
C SER A 58 2.80 -17.01 1.57
N TYR A 59 1.56 -16.63 1.28
CA TYR A 59 1.13 -15.25 1.21
C TYR A 59 -0.08 -15.03 2.11
N VAL A 60 -0.14 -13.86 2.74
CA VAL A 60 -1.33 -13.41 3.46
C VAL A 60 -1.90 -12.19 2.74
N THR A 61 -3.21 -12.12 2.60
CA THR A 61 -3.89 -10.96 2.00
C THR A 61 -5.07 -10.52 2.86
N LEU A 62 -5.39 -9.23 2.79
CA LEU A 62 -6.43 -8.56 3.56
C LEU A 62 -7.46 -7.93 2.62
N SER A 63 -8.76 -8.14 2.90
CA SER A 63 -9.84 -7.44 2.21
C SER A 63 -10.13 -6.08 2.82
N LEU A 64 -10.76 -5.20 2.03
CA LEU A 64 -11.26 -3.90 2.48
C LEU A 64 -12.18 -4.00 3.71
N SER A 65 -12.87 -5.14 3.88
CA SER A 65 -13.89 -5.37 4.91
C SER A 65 -13.40 -6.24 6.10
N GLY A 66 -12.17 -6.76 6.07
CA GLY A 66 -11.59 -7.52 7.19
C GLY A 66 -11.52 -9.04 7.00
N ASP A 67 -11.63 -9.55 5.77
CA ASP A 67 -11.30 -10.94 5.44
C ASP A 67 -9.78 -11.10 5.34
N ILE A 68 -9.25 -12.18 5.89
CA ILE A 68 -7.83 -12.56 5.77
C ILE A 68 -7.74 -13.92 5.10
N TYR A 69 -6.99 -13.99 4.01
CA TYR A 69 -6.70 -15.25 3.31
C TYR A 69 -5.22 -15.58 3.44
N LEU A 70 -4.91 -16.79 3.92
CA LEU A 70 -3.57 -17.35 3.93
C LEU A 70 -3.45 -18.37 2.80
N ILE A 71 -2.67 -18.03 1.78
CA ILE A 71 -2.41 -18.86 0.61
C ILE A 71 -1.10 -19.60 0.82
N SER A 72 -1.14 -20.93 0.78
CA SER A 72 0.05 -21.77 0.95
C SER A 72 0.08 -22.90 -0.09
N PRO A 73 1.22 -23.59 -0.25
CA PRO A 73 1.31 -24.77 -1.11
C PRO A 73 0.34 -25.90 -0.70
N LYS A 74 -0.11 -25.91 0.56
CA LYS A 74 -1.05 -26.91 1.09
C LYS A 74 -2.52 -26.55 0.87
N GLY A 75 -2.80 -25.35 0.37
CA GLY A 75 -4.14 -24.82 0.19
C GLY A 75 -4.30 -23.41 0.77
N THR A 76 -5.54 -22.92 0.70
CA THR A 76 -5.93 -21.60 1.18
C THR A 76 -6.76 -21.72 2.46
N GLU A 77 -6.41 -20.94 3.47
CA GLU A 77 -7.19 -20.76 4.69
C GLU A 77 -7.84 -19.37 4.68
N HIS A 78 -9.07 -19.28 5.20
CA HIS A 78 -9.81 -18.03 5.34
C HIS A 78 -10.14 -17.80 6.81
N SER A 79 -9.99 -16.55 7.24
CA SER A 79 -10.39 -16.08 8.56
C SER A 79 -10.91 -14.66 8.47
N VAL A 80 -11.60 -14.21 9.51
CA VAL A 80 -12.23 -12.90 9.58
C VAL A 80 -11.80 -12.20 10.86
N ILE A 81 -11.58 -10.89 10.77
CA ILE A 81 -11.35 -10.03 11.94
C ILE A 81 -12.69 -9.85 12.68
N PRO A 82 -12.82 -10.26 13.95
CA PRO A 82 -14.08 -10.12 14.69
C PRO A 82 -14.55 -8.67 14.80
N GLY A 83 -15.87 -8.46 14.73
CA GLY A 83 -16.51 -7.15 14.83
C GLY A 83 -16.39 -6.27 13.59
N THR A 84 -16.13 -6.87 12.42
CA THR A 84 -15.98 -6.15 11.14
C THR A 84 -17.07 -6.54 10.15
N GLN A 85 -17.20 -5.79 9.06
CA GLN A 85 -18.16 -6.07 7.99
C GLN A 85 -17.95 -7.42 7.30
N ALA A 86 -16.75 -7.99 7.38
CA ALA A 86 -16.53 -9.37 6.93
C ALA A 86 -17.24 -10.42 7.81
N GLU A 87 -17.53 -10.10 9.08
CA GLU A 87 -18.27 -10.98 10.00
C GLU A 87 -19.79 -10.71 9.95
N SER A 88 -20.20 -9.44 9.86
CA SER A 88 -21.60 -9.04 9.86
C SER A 88 -21.81 -7.70 9.14
N ASP A 89 -22.83 -7.64 8.29
CA ASP A 89 -23.20 -6.40 7.57
C ASP A 89 -23.59 -5.24 8.50
N ASP A 90 -23.99 -5.54 9.75
CA ASP A 90 -24.36 -4.54 10.77
C ASP A 90 -23.15 -3.99 11.54
N ALA A 91 -21.94 -4.54 11.30
CA ALA A 91 -20.73 -4.08 11.96
C ALA A 91 -20.28 -2.70 11.43
N PRO A 92 -19.49 -1.93 12.21
CA PRO A 92 -18.93 -0.67 11.75
C PRO A 92 -18.15 -0.81 10.45
N GLU A 93 -18.33 0.16 9.55
CA GLU A 93 -17.56 0.24 8.31
C GLU A 93 -16.12 0.70 8.62
N ILE A 94 -15.20 -0.26 8.60
CA ILE A 94 -13.76 -0.02 8.76
C ILE A 94 -13.11 -0.38 7.43
N LEU A 95 -12.56 0.64 6.76
CA LEU A 95 -11.84 0.45 5.52
C LEU A 95 -10.40 0.04 5.83
N PHE A 96 -10.11 -1.24 5.68
CA PHE A 96 -8.79 -1.79 5.90
C PHE A 96 -7.82 -1.44 4.78
N SER A 97 -6.55 -1.18 5.11
CA SER A 97 -5.55 -0.72 4.15
C SER A 97 -4.36 -1.66 3.98
N SER A 98 -3.91 -2.32 5.05
CA SER A 98 -2.64 -3.05 5.03
C SER A 98 -2.54 -4.12 6.12
N ILE A 99 -1.78 -5.17 5.85
CA ILE A 99 -1.49 -6.28 6.76
C ILE A 99 0.01 -6.56 6.80
N LEU A 100 0.54 -6.97 7.96
CA LEU A 100 1.92 -7.41 8.11
C LEU A 100 1.99 -8.64 9.02
N PRO A 101 2.66 -9.73 8.60
CA PRO A 101 3.02 -10.83 9.49
C PRO A 101 3.95 -10.37 10.62
N VAL A 102 3.56 -10.63 11.87
CA VAL A 102 4.40 -10.37 13.05
C VAL A 102 4.38 -11.62 13.92
N GLY A 103 5.45 -12.42 13.85
CA GLY A 103 5.49 -13.74 14.48
C GLY A 103 4.40 -14.66 13.91
N ASP A 104 3.54 -15.19 14.77
CA ASP A 104 2.39 -16.01 14.38
C ASP A 104 1.09 -15.22 14.22
N GLN A 105 1.11 -13.90 14.40
CA GLN A 105 -0.03 -12.99 14.38
C GLN A 105 -0.01 -12.04 13.17
N TRP A 106 -1.11 -11.31 12.98
CA TRP A 106 -1.29 -10.31 11.94
C TRP A 106 -1.39 -8.92 12.56
N LEU A 107 -0.47 -8.03 12.20
CA LEU A 107 -0.65 -6.60 12.41
C LEU A 107 -1.52 -6.07 11.27
N VAL A 108 -2.67 -5.49 11.60
CA VAL A 108 -3.64 -5.00 10.62
C VAL A 108 -3.92 -3.52 10.88
N ALA A 109 -3.92 -2.74 9.81
CA ALA A 109 -4.24 -1.31 9.83
C ALA A 109 -5.41 -0.96 8.91
N GLY A 110 -6.15 0.08 9.30
CA GLY A 110 -7.26 0.63 8.54
C GLY A 110 -7.74 1.97 9.09
N GLY A 111 -8.92 2.39 8.63
CA GLY A 111 -9.58 3.60 9.10
C GLY A 111 -10.10 3.51 10.54
N GLU A 112 -10.68 4.61 11.00
CA GLU A 112 -11.34 4.71 12.32
C GLU A 112 -10.42 4.31 13.49
N GLY A 113 -9.12 4.61 13.38
CA GLY A 113 -8.12 4.32 14.41
C GLY A 113 -7.73 2.84 14.52
N PHE A 114 -8.08 1.98 13.55
CA PHE A 114 -7.78 0.55 13.64
C PHE A 114 -6.30 0.26 13.36
N LEU A 115 -5.52 -0.03 14.40
CA LEU A 115 -4.20 -0.66 14.31
C LEU A 115 -4.07 -1.74 15.38
N LYS A 116 -4.32 -2.99 14.99
CA LYS A 116 -4.42 -4.12 15.93
C LYS A 116 -3.52 -5.29 15.54
N LEU A 117 -3.00 -5.97 16.57
CA LEU A 117 -2.23 -7.21 16.44
C LEU A 117 -3.10 -8.38 16.90
N GLY A 118 -3.27 -9.39 16.06
CA GLY A 118 -4.13 -10.51 16.45
C GLY A 118 -4.17 -11.67 15.48
N LYS A 119 -4.87 -12.73 15.90
CA LYS A 119 -5.17 -13.91 15.09
C LYS A 119 -6.39 -14.64 15.64
N GLY A 120 -7.25 -15.12 14.74
CA GLY A 120 -8.51 -15.74 15.12
C GLY A 120 -9.36 -14.78 15.95
N LYS A 121 -9.69 -15.17 17.19
CA LYS A 121 -10.55 -14.39 18.09
C LYS A 121 -9.82 -13.40 19.00
N SER A 122 -8.49 -13.41 19.02
CA SER A 122 -7.69 -12.58 19.93
C SER A 122 -7.05 -11.41 19.19
N TRP A 123 -7.42 -10.19 19.55
CA TRP A 123 -6.93 -8.96 18.93
C TRP A 123 -6.64 -7.90 20.00
N GLN A 124 -5.46 -7.30 19.94
CA GLN A 124 -4.99 -6.27 20.85
C GLN A 124 -4.78 -4.97 20.08
N ASP A 125 -5.26 -3.85 20.65
CA ASP A 125 -4.91 -2.52 20.16
C ASP A 125 -3.44 -2.25 20.45
N VAL A 126 -2.70 -1.90 19.40
CA VAL A 126 -1.26 -1.61 19.46
C VAL A 126 -0.97 -0.25 18.83
N SER A 127 -1.97 0.62 18.71
CA SER A 127 -1.82 1.95 18.11
C SER A 127 -0.82 2.81 18.89
N PRO A 128 0.12 3.51 18.22
CA PRO A 128 0.91 4.55 18.85
C PRO A 128 0.01 5.63 19.48
N PRO A 129 0.40 6.21 20.63
CA PRO A 129 -0.33 7.35 21.17
C PRO A 129 -0.23 8.54 20.22
N LEU A 130 -1.38 9.02 19.74
CA LEU A 130 -1.48 10.20 18.90
C LEU A 130 -2.70 11.01 19.33
N GLU A 131 -2.49 12.26 19.71
CA GLU A 131 -3.57 13.17 20.07
C GLU A 131 -4.38 13.55 18.82
N THR A 132 -5.70 13.60 18.97
CA THR A 132 -6.61 14.05 17.92
C THR A 132 -7.34 15.28 18.42
N GLU A 133 -6.95 16.44 17.90
CA GLU A 133 -7.59 17.70 18.20
C GLU A 133 -8.77 17.93 17.26
N TYR A 134 -9.90 18.40 17.79
CA TYR A 134 -11.02 18.84 16.95
C TYR A 134 -10.58 19.97 16.02
N PRO A 135 -10.94 19.97 14.71
CA PRO A 135 -11.95 19.14 14.06
C PRO A 135 -11.41 17.88 13.36
N TYR A 136 -10.19 17.43 13.65
CA TYR A 136 -9.64 16.22 13.06
C TYR A 136 -10.39 14.96 13.53
N LYS A 137 -10.55 13.99 12.63
CA LYS A 137 -10.98 12.64 12.98
C LYS A 137 -9.80 11.80 13.50
N VAL A 138 -10.11 10.70 14.16
CA VAL A 138 -9.12 9.68 14.53
C VAL A 138 -8.32 9.25 13.29
N PRO A 139 -7.03 8.91 13.44
CA PRO A 139 -6.17 8.62 12.29
C PRO A 139 -6.64 7.37 11.54
N ASP A 140 -6.51 7.43 10.21
CA ASP A 140 -6.43 6.22 9.39
C ASP A 140 -4.97 5.73 9.45
N TRP A 141 -4.77 4.46 9.77
CA TRP A 141 -3.44 3.86 9.89
C TRP A 141 -3.06 3.10 8.61
N THR A 142 -1.78 3.13 8.23
CA THR A 142 -1.24 2.33 7.12
C THR A 142 0.13 1.78 7.50
N ILE A 143 0.38 0.50 7.19
CA ILE A 143 1.66 -0.17 7.39
C ILE A 143 2.42 -0.10 6.07
N LEU A 144 3.61 0.48 6.08
CA LEU A 144 4.49 0.54 4.91
C LEU A 144 5.19 -0.81 4.71
N GLY A 145 5.80 -1.29 5.80
CA GLY A 145 6.53 -2.56 5.83
C GLY A 145 7.35 -2.69 7.10
N SER A 146 8.34 -3.58 7.06
CA SER A 146 9.36 -3.75 8.10
C SER A 146 10.75 -3.74 7.49
N ASN A 147 11.72 -3.20 8.22
CA ASN A 147 13.13 -3.26 7.80
C ASN A 147 13.79 -4.60 8.16
N GLN A 148 15.08 -4.74 7.83
CA GLN A 148 15.90 -5.91 8.15
C GLN A 148 16.07 -6.21 9.66
N ASN A 149 15.71 -5.26 10.54
CA ASN A 149 15.78 -5.40 12.00
C ASN A 149 14.40 -5.68 12.64
N ASP A 150 13.39 -5.97 11.80
CA ASP A 150 11.99 -6.16 12.18
C ASP A 150 11.34 -4.93 12.83
N ASP A 151 11.90 -3.73 12.62
CA ASP A 151 11.19 -2.50 12.95
C ASP A 151 10.12 -2.24 11.88
N VAL A 152 8.88 -2.07 12.34
CA VAL A 152 7.70 -1.80 11.54
C VAL A 152 7.56 -0.29 11.34
N PHE A 153 7.18 0.10 10.13
CA PHE A 153 6.91 1.48 9.74
C PHE A 153 5.41 1.66 9.55
N VAL A 154 4.80 2.54 10.34
CA VAL A 154 3.36 2.86 10.24
C VAL A 154 3.15 4.37 10.09
N VAL A 155 2.15 4.74 9.31
CA VAL A 155 1.77 6.13 9.08
C VAL A 155 0.36 6.33 9.62
N ALA A 156 0.19 7.35 10.47
CA ALA A 156 -1.11 7.89 10.82
C ALA A 156 -1.44 9.04 9.87
N THR A 157 -2.66 9.02 9.31
CA THR A 157 -3.20 10.14 8.54
C THR A 157 -4.46 10.69 9.23
N GLN A 158 -4.41 11.93 9.71
CA GLN A 158 -5.59 12.63 10.22
C GLN A 158 -6.10 13.62 9.17
N VAL A 159 -7.42 13.61 8.98
CA VAL A 159 -8.12 14.56 8.11
C VAL A 159 -9.19 15.27 8.91
N ALA A 160 -9.54 16.48 8.50
CA ALA A 160 -10.61 17.21 9.15
C ALA A 160 -11.95 16.50 8.92
N ASN A 161 -12.79 16.41 9.95
CA ASN A 161 -14.10 15.81 9.87
C ASN A 161 -15.02 16.70 9.01
N THR A 162 -15.46 16.20 7.86
CA THR A 162 -16.31 16.95 6.92
C THR A 162 -17.62 17.42 7.55
N ARG A 163 -18.13 16.72 8.57
CA ARG A 163 -19.32 17.11 9.32
C ARG A 163 -19.15 18.43 10.07
N HIS A 164 -17.93 18.81 10.45
CA HIS A 164 -17.66 20.13 11.04
C HIS A 164 -17.90 21.28 10.06
N PHE A 165 -17.70 21.02 8.76
CA PHE A 165 -17.82 22.02 7.71
C PHE A 165 -19.13 21.91 6.91
N ASN A 166 -20.03 21.02 7.33
CA ASN A 166 -21.33 20.86 6.71
C ASN A 166 -22.40 21.43 7.65
N LEU A 167 -23.23 22.31 7.13
CA LEU A 167 -24.34 22.89 7.84
C LEU A 167 -25.51 21.90 7.78
N TYR A 168 -26.06 21.53 8.94
CA TYR A 168 -27.17 20.60 9.05
C TYR A 168 -28.04 20.96 10.26
N PRO A 169 -29.32 20.50 10.32
CA PRO A 169 -30.14 20.66 11.51
C PRO A 169 -29.49 20.05 12.76
N GLY A 170 -29.10 20.92 13.71
CA GLY A 170 -28.34 20.54 14.92
C GLY A 170 -26.85 20.91 14.89
N HIS A 171 -26.35 21.50 13.79
CA HIS A 171 -25.04 22.16 13.79
C HIS A 171 -25.08 23.42 14.68
N PRO A 172 -24.03 23.76 15.46
CA PRO A 172 -24.06 24.90 16.38
C PRO A 172 -24.38 26.26 15.75
N LEU A 173 -24.09 26.42 14.47
CA LEU A 173 -24.35 27.64 13.70
C LEU A 173 -25.66 27.62 12.92
N TYR A 174 -26.38 26.49 12.90
CA TYR A 174 -27.66 26.34 12.21
C TYR A 174 -28.80 26.92 13.05
N ARG A 175 -29.74 27.64 12.41
CA ARG A 175 -31.00 28.07 13.01
C ARG A 175 -32.15 27.73 12.07
N GLU A 176 -33.28 27.29 12.62
CA GLU A 176 -34.47 26.92 11.83
C GLU A 176 -35.10 28.11 11.07
N ASP A 177 -34.82 29.34 11.50
CA ASP A 177 -35.35 30.58 10.92
C ASP A 177 -34.43 31.22 9.87
N MET A 178 -33.34 30.55 9.47
CA MET A 178 -32.44 31.06 8.43
C MET A 178 -33.13 31.13 7.07
N SER A 179 -32.91 32.21 6.34
CA SER A 179 -33.24 32.28 4.92
C SER A 179 -32.31 31.40 4.09
N GLU A 180 -32.77 30.95 2.91
CA GLU A 180 -31.95 30.14 1.99
C GLU A 180 -30.61 30.83 1.63
N GLU A 181 -30.61 32.15 1.47
CA GLU A 181 -29.39 32.92 1.19
C GLU A 181 -28.42 32.91 2.39
N GLU A 182 -28.93 33.04 3.62
CA GLU A 182 -28.09 32.97 4.82
C GLU A 182 -27.47 31.58 5.00
N GLU A 183 -28.26 30.52 4.77
CA GLU A 183 -27.80 29.14 4.82
C GLU A 183 -26.69 28.91 3.78
N PHE A 184 -26.93 29.33 2.54
CA PHE A 184 -25.96 29.20 1.45
C PHE A 184 -24.64 29.94 1.75
N GLN A 185 -24.71 31.19 2.22
CA GLN A 185 -23.50 31.97 2.54
C GLN A 185 -22.73 31.39 3.72
N LEU A 186 -23.42 30.84 4.73
CA LEU A 186 -22.76 30.19 5.86
C LEU A 186 -22.11 28.87 5.44
N GLN A 187 -22.82 28.03 4.69
CA GLN A 187 -22.28 26.79 4.14
C GLN A 187 -21.03 27.04 3.29
N LYS A 188 -21.07 28.07 2.44
CA LYS A 188 -19.93 28.49 1.62
C LYS A 188 -18.73 28.90 2.47
N LYS A 189 -18.95 29.61 3.59
CA LYS A 189 -17.87 29.98 4.52
C LYS A 189 -17.27 28.75 5.20
N LEU A 190 -18.09 27.82 5.68
CA LEU A 190 -17.62 26.58 6.30
C LEU A 190 -16.77 25.75 5.31
N TYR A 191 -17.21 25.60 4.06
CA TYR A 191 -16.42 24.92 3.05
C TYR A 191 -15.12 25.65 2.70
N ALA A 192 -15.11 26.98 2.66
CA ALA A 192 -13.88 27.73 2.48
C ALA A 192 -12.91 27.56 3.67
N GLU A 193 -13.43 27.31 4.88
CA GLU A 193 -12.61 27.05 6.06
C GLU A 193 -11.96 25.65 6.01
N LEU A 194 -12.62 24.65 5.43
CA LEU A 194 -12.06 23.29 5.27
C LEU A 194 -10.69 23.31 4.58
N ASP A 195 -10.50 24.20 3.60
CA ASP A 195 -9.24 24.37 2.87
C ASP A 195 -8.09 24.92 3.74
N SER A 196 -8.38 25.39 4.96
CA SER A 196 -7.37 25.81 5.93
C SER A 196 -6.86 24.66 6.82
N TYR A 197 -7.51 23.48 6.80
CA TYR A 197 -7.14 22.33 7.60
C TYR A 197 -6.31 21.34 6.77
N PRO A 198 -4.97 21.34 6.90
CA PRO A 198 -4.14 20.38 6.18
C PRO A 198 -4.42 18.96 6.66
N ARG A 199 -4.24 17.99 5.77
CA ARG A 199 -4.10 16.59 6.16
C ARG A 199 -2.80 16.45 6.96
N LEU A 200 -2.90 15.86 8.14
CA LEU A 200 -1.76 15.65 9.04
C LEU A 200 -1.23 14.23 8.85
N LYS A 201 0.09 14.09 8.79
CA LYS A 201 0.77 12.80 8.69
C LYS A 201 1.84 12.67 9.75
N THR A 202 1.84 11.52 10.39
CA THR A 202 2.82 11.17 11.41
C THR A 202 3.40 9.79 11.11
N LEU A 203 4.71 9.72 10.91
CA LEU A 203 5.43 8.45 10.77
C LEU A 203 5.81 7.93 12.17
N PHE A 204 5.53 6.66 12.41
CA PHE A 204 6.00 5.93 13.58
C PHE A 204 6.83 4.72 13.14
N THR A 205 7.85 4.42 13.92
CA THR A 205 8.72 3.25 13.71
C THR A 205 8.89 2.48 15.01
N GLY A 206 9.06 1.17 14.93
CA GLY A 206 9.42 0.32 16.07
C GLY A 206 8.65 -0.99 16.05
N ARG A 207 8.27 -1.48 17.22
CA ARG A 207 7.51 -2.73 17.36
C ARG A 207 6.16 -2.47 18.04
N PRO A 208 5.15 -3.35 17.87
CA PRO A 208 3.91 -3.24 18.62
C PRO A 208 4.16 -3.05 20.12
N GLY A 209 3.69 -1.93 20.68
CA GLY A 209 3.90 -1.54 22.08
C GLY A 209 5.15 -0.70 22.37
N ALA A 210 6.04 -0.50 21.40
CA ALA A 210 7.27 0.27 21.52
C ALA A 210 7.47 1.14 20.26
N TRP A 211 6.63 2.17 20.13
CA TRP A 211 6.63 3.07 18.98
C TRP A 211 7.45 4.32 19.26
N LYS A 212 8.13 4.80 18.23
CA LYS A 212 8.81 6.09 18.21
C LYS A 212 8.30 6.92 17.04
N GLN A 213 7.85 8.13 17.35
CA GLN A 213 7.48 9.11 16.33
C GLN A 213 8.73 9.62 15.60
N GLN A 214 8.64 9.72 14.28
CA GLN A 214 9.67 10.26 13.41
C GLN A 214 9.24 11.61 12.84
N THR A 215 10.20 12.51 12.67
CA THR A 215 9.95 13.83 12.09
C THR A 215 9.85 13.72 10.57
N LEU A 216 8.69 14.04 10.02
CA LEU A 216 8.51 14.23 8.58
C LEU A 216 8.75 15.70 8.21
N PRO A 217 9.23 16.02 7.00
CA PRO A 217 9.29 17.40 6.53
C PRO A 217 7.88 18.03 6.47
N ASP A 218 7.77 19.33 6.77
CA ASP A 218 6.46 20.01 6.87
C ASP A 218 5.56 19.84 5.64
N ARG A 219 6.14 19.89 4.43
CA ARG A 219 5.41 19.67 3.16
C ARG A 219 4.71 18.30 3.08
N ILE A 220 5.20 17.31 3.82
CA ILE A 220 4.63 15.97 3.92
C ILE A 220 3.75 15.86 5.16
N ALA A 221 4.25 16.32 6.32
CA ALA A 221 3.57 16.24 7.60
C ALA A 221 2.26 17.03 7.64
N ARG A 222 2.18 18.16 6.92
CA ARG A 222 1.04 19.08 6.88
C ARG A 222 0.77 19.52 5.45
N SER A 223 -0.09 18.78 4.74
CA SER A 223 -0.42 19.09 3.34
C SER A 223 -1.85 19.56 3.20
N LEU A 224 -2.03 20.74 2.60
CA LEU A 224 -3.31 21.11 1.98
C LEU A 224 -3.66 20.09 0.88
N PRO A 225 -4.94 19.92 0.48
CA PRO A 225 -5.48 18.67 -0.11
C PRO A 225 -4.86 18.12 -1.44
N ALA A 226 -3.70 18.60 -1.89
CA ALA A 226 -2.89 17.93 -2.89
C ALA A 226 -1.91 16.91 -2.26
N TYR A 227 -2.36 15.65 -2.22
CA TYR A 227 -1.56 14.43 -2.44
C TYR A 227 -0.22 14.21 -1.71
N SER A 228 0.11 14.85 -0.59
CA SER A 228 1.29 14.37 0.15
C SER A 228 1.01 12.98 0.73
N TYR A 229 2.00 12.09 0.75
CA TYR A 229 1.97 10.77 1.37
C TYR A 229 3.39 10.24 1.57
N VAL A 230 3.52 9.34 2.54
CA VAL A 230 4.67 8.43 2.66
C VAL A 230 4.21 7.10 2.09
N ALA A 231 4.94 6.59 1.12
CA ALA A 231 4.50 5.45 0.33
C ALA A 231 5.10 4.14 0.81
N ASP A 232 6.39 4.16 1.14
CA ASP A 232 7.16 2.93 1.25
C ASP A 232 8.48 3.13 2.02
N VAL A 233 9.08 2.03 2.40
CA VAL A 233 10.35 1.94 3.13
C VAL A 233 11.24 0.87 2.49
N GLU A 234 12.53 1.17 2.36
CA GLU A 234 13.50 0.23 1.81
C GLU A 234 14.82 0.25 2.59
N SER A 235 15.34 -0.91 2.96
CA SER A 235 16.59 -0.99 3.73
C SER A 235 17.83 -0.74 2.86
N ASP A 236 18.75 0.09 3.34
CA ASP A 236 20.10 0.30 2.81
C ASP A 236 21.12 -0.48 3.66
N GLY A 237 20.88 -1.78 3.80
CA GLY A 237 21.59 -2.63 4.75
C GLY A 237 21.04 -2.52 6.19
N PRO A 238 21.76 -3.06 7.18
CA PRO A 238 21.23 -3.18 8.55
C PRO A 238 21.22 -1.87 9.35
N GLU A 239 21.93 -0.84 8.89
CA GLU A 239 22.17 0.39 9.66
C GLU A 239 21.30 1.58 9.21
N ALA A 240 20.68 1.48 8.05
CA ALA A 240 19.91 2.57 7.47
C ALA A 240 18.77 2.06 6.59
N ASP A 241 17.71 2.85 6.54
CA ASP A 241 16.53 2.68 5.72
C ASP A 241 16.27 3.98 4.96
N TYR A 242 15.67 3.85 3.79
CA TYR A 242 15.05 4.93 3.05
C TYR A 242 13.57 4.97 3.37
N VAL A 243 13.04 6.18 3.59
CA VAL A 243 11.59 6.44 3.62
C VAL A 243 11.25 7.30 2.43
N ILE A 244 10.29 6.85 1.61
CA ILE A 244 9.99 7.49 0.33
C ILE A 244 8.52 7.84 0.19
N GLY A 245 8.20 8.76 -0.71
CA GLY A 245 6.81 9.14 -0.94
C GLY A 245 6.62 10.26 -1.96
N SER A 246 5.49 10.95 -1.82
CA SER A 246 5.08 12.07 -2.67
C SER A 246 6.05 13.24 -2.66
N ASP A 247 5.93 14.13 -3.65
CA ASP A 247 6.67 15.40 -3.71
C ASP A 247 8.20 15.24 -3.55
N GLY A 248 8.72 14.18 -4.17
CA GLY A 248 10.13 13.83 -4.18
C GLY A 248 10.67 13.36 -2.83
N LEU A 249 9.81 12.95 -1.89
CA LEU A 249 10.24 12.54 -0.55
C LEU A 249 11.24 11.38 -0.62
N VAL A 250 12.45 11.62 -0.11
CA VAL A 250 13.45 10.61 0.19
C VAL A 250 14.11 11.03 1.49
N MET A 251 13.91 10.25 2.54
CA MET A 251 14.63 10.40 3.81
C MET A 251 15.53 9.20 4.02
N LYS A 252 16.62 9.38 4.75
CA LYS A 252 17.55 8.31 5.11
C LYS A 252 17.89 8.35 6.59
N GLY A 253 17.91 7.20 7.24
CA GLY A 253 18.25 7.09 8.66
C GLY A 253 17.85 5.75 9.21
N ASN A 254 17.63 5.64 10.52
CA ASN A 254 17.10 4.42 11.12
C ASN A 254 16.16 4.77 12.28
N PRO A 255 15.31 3.83 12.73
CA PRO A 255 14.35 4.07 13.81
C PRO A 255 14.98 4.66 15.09
N GLN A 256 16.20 4.25 15.44
CA GLN A 256 16.89 4.65 16.67
C GLN A 256 17.47 6.07 16.59
N ALA A 257 18.15 6.43 15.50
CA ALA A 257 18.77 7.74 15.31
C ALA A 257 17.81 8.78 14.74
N GLY A 258 16.73 8.35 14.08
CA GLY A 258 15.84 9.19 13.29
C GLY A 258 16.27 9.29 11.83
N PHE A 259 15.52 10.06 11.06
CA PHE A 259 15.65 10.18 9.61
C PHE A 259 15.96 11.62 9.19
N ALA A 260 16.89 11.77 8.24
CA ALA A 260 17.22 13.04 7.62
C ALA A 260 16.56 13.14 6.23
N ASP A 261 15.99 14.30 5.91
CA ASP A 261 15.46 14.59 4.57
C ASP A 261 16.62 14.84 3.60
N ILE A 262 16.72 13.97 2.59
CA ILE A 262 17.73 14.06 1.52
C ILE A 262 17.07 14.29 0.16
N SER A 263 15.79 14.70 0.13
CA SER A 263 15.08 15.07 -1.09
C SER A 263 15.78 16.19 -1.85
N SER A 264 15.78 16.09 -3.19
CA SER A 264 16.17 17.19 -4.07
C SER A 264 14.99 18.05 -4.48
N ILE A 265 15.26 19.35 -4.63
CA ILE A 265 14.29 20.31 -5.18
C ILE A 265 13.91 19.94 -6.63
N ALA A 266 14.84 19.34 -7.40
CA ALA A 266 14.56 18.88 -8.77
C ALA A 266 13.64 17.65 -8.83
N ASP A 267 13.38 17.01 -7.69
CA ASP A 267 12.47 15.88 -7.57
C ASP A 267 11.10 16.28 -7.01
N ARG A 268 10.87 17.57 -6.73
CA ARG A 268 9.55 18.08 -6.36
C ARG A 268 8.52 17.68 -7.42
N GLU A 269 7.29 17.45 -6.97
CA GLU A 269 6.18 16.93 -7.79
C GLU A 269 6.33 15.47 -8.26
N LYS A 270 7.50 14.82 -8.09
CA LYS A 270 7.61 13.37 -8.34
C LYS A 270 6.92 12.61 -7.22
N ASN A 271 5.92 11.83 -7.58
CA ASN A 271 5.09 11.10 -6.64
C ASN A 271 5.54 9.64 -6.59
N PHE A 272 6.60 9.38 -5.81
CA PHE A 272 7.13 8.04 -5.63
C PHE A 272 6.16 7.21 -4.80
N LYS A 273 5.80 6.04 -5.31
CA LYS A 273 4.82 5.15 -4.68
C LYS A 273 5.42 3.83 -4.20
N ASP A 274 6.66 3.55 -4.57
CA ASP A 274 7.35 2.28 -4.30
C ASP A 274 8.85 2.48 -4.55
N GLY A 275 9.70 1.72 -3.84
CA GLY A 275 11.15 1.89 -3.83
C GLY A 275 11.88 0.61 -3.51
N VAL A 276 12.98 0.36 -4.22
CA VAL A 276 13.80 -0.83 -3.93
C VAL A 276 15.28 -0.59 -4.12
N ARG A 277 16.08 -1.24 -3.29
CA ARG A 277 17.53 -1.23 -3.37
C ARG A 277 17.98 -2.25 -4.39
N TRP A 278 18.57 -1.76 -5.48
CA TRP A 278 19.22 -2.62 -6.46
C TRP A 278 20.71 -2.30 -6.51
N HIS A 279 21.50 -3.21 -5.92
CA HIS A 279 22.92 -2.99 -5.63
C HIS A 279 23.14 -1.70 -4.82
N LYS A 280 23.86 -0.73 -5.40
CA LYS A 280 24.19 0.55 -4.77
C LYS A 280 23.21 1.67 -5.12
N ASP A 281 22.20 1.40 -5.93
CA ASP A 281 21.25 2.39 -6.43
C ASP A 281 19.87 2.18 -5.80
N LEU A 282 19.19 3.27 -5.45
CA LEU A 282 17.79 3.22 -5.02
C LEU A 282 16.94 3.44 -6.25
N ILE A 283 16.13 2.45 -6.61
CA ILE A 283 15.19 2.53 -7.72
C ILE A 283 13.84 2.96 -7.16
N LEU A 284 13.25 3.99 -7.76
CA LEU A 284 11.99 4.58 -7.32
C LEU A 284 10.96 4.46 -8.43
N ALA A 285 9.73 4.06 -8.11
CA ALA A 285 8.64 4.01 -9.07
C ALA A 285 7.61 5.10 -8.81
N THR A 286 7.11 5.68 -9.89
CA THR A 286 5.89 6.48 -9.93
C THR A 286 4.79 5.71 -10.67
N GLY A 287 3.62 6.31 -10.89
CA GLY A 287 2.57 5.70 -11.72
C GLY A 287 2.92 5.59 -13.21
N THR A 288 3.96 6.28 -13.68
CA THR A 288 4.27 6.41 -15.12
C THR A 288 5.73 6.15 -15.47
N GLU A 289 6.64 6.22 -14.50
CA GLU A 289 8.08 6.16 -14.75
C GLU A 289 8.84 5.52 -13.59
N LEU A 290 10.01 4.97 -13.91
CA LEU A 290 11.01 4.54 -12.94
C LEU A 290 12.14 5.56 -12.90
N PHE A 291 12.75 5.70 -11.73
CA PHE A 291 13.89 6.55 -11.51
C PHE A 291 14.99 5.80 -10.77
N ARG A 292 16.23 6.20 -11.03
CA ARG A 292 17.39 5.87 -10.22
C ARG A 292 17.75 7.09 -9.38
N PHE A 293 17.77 6.93 -8.07
CA PHE A 293 18.23 7.92 -7.12
C PHE A 293 19.68 7.62 -6.72
N ASP A 294 20.56 8.59 -6.96
CA ASP A 294 22.01 8.49 -6.75
C ASP A 294 22.48 9.04 -5.39
N GLY A 295 21.53 9.36 -4.50
CA GLY A 295 21.79 10.06 -3.24
C GLY A 295 21.60 11.57 -3.32
N HIS A 296 21.44 12.13 -4.54
CA HIS A 296 21.21 13.55 -4.75
C HIS A 296 19.88 13.78 -5.47
N PHE A 297 19.63 13.17 -6.63
CA PHE A 297 18.37 13.34 -7.35
C PHE A 297 17.97 12.14 -8.21
N ALA A 298 16.69 12.07 -8.55
CA ALA A 298 16.08 10.96 -9.27
C ALA A 298 16.17 11.15 -10.80
N THR A 299 16.93 10.29 -11.48
CA THR A 299 17.10 10.29 -12.93
C THR A 299 16.25 9.21 -13.60
N PRO A 300 15.59 9.47 -14.75
CA PRO A 300 14.78 8.46 -15.42
C PRO A 300 15.54 7.15 -15.69
N PHE A 301 14.93 6.03 -15.34
CA PHE A 301 15.49 4.69 -15.41
C PHE A 301 14.50 3.73 -16.10
N ALA A 302 14.13 4.05 -17.34
CA ALA A 302 13.13 3.29 -18.08
C ALA A 302 13.69 2.04 -18.80
N PRO A 303 12.88 0.98 -18.96
CA PRO A 303 13.21 -0.14 -19.83
C PRO A 303 13.47 0.33 -21.27
N LYS A 304 14.62 -0.07 -21.83
CA LYS A 304 14.98 0.22 -23.24
C LYS A 304 14.44 -0.81 -24.25
N VAL A 305 13.68 -1.80 -23.78
CA VAL A 305 13.05 -2.80 -24.65
C VAL A 305 11.96 -2.15 -25.49
N LYS A 306 11.89 -2.50 -26.79
CA LYS A 306 10.71 -2.17 -27.60
C LYS A 306 9.51 -2.87 -26.99
N MET A 307 8.63 -2.10 -26.34
CA MET A 307 7.42 -2.64 -25.74
C MET A 307 6.58 -3.30 -26.82
N ARG A 308 6.21 -4.57 -26.58
CA ARG A 308 5.56 -5.41 -27.59
C ARG A 308 4.03 -5.30 -27.58
N SER A 309 3.49 -4.73 -26.51
CA SER A 309 2.05 -4.73 -26.22
C SER A 309 1.62 -3.32 -25.80
N ALA A 310 0.45 -2.86 -26.27
CA ALA A 310 -0.12 -1.58 -25.83
C ALA A 310 -0.61 -1.67 -24.36
N PRO A 311 -0.48 -0.60 -23.55
CA PRO A 311 0.15 0.68 -23.90
C PRO A 311 1.67 0.56 -24.05
N PHE A 312 2.25 1.28 -25.03
CA PHE A 312 3.71 1.29 -25.27
C PHE A 312 4.47 2.19 -24.30
N VAL A 313 3.89 2.43 -23.12
CA VAL A 313 4.45 3.20 -22.02
C VAL A 313 4.43 2.31 -20.79
N LEU A 314 5.46 2.43 -19.96
CA LEU A 314 5.55 1.72 -18.69
C LEU A 314 4.62 2.41 -17.70
N GLN A 315 3.82 1.64 -17.00
CA GLN A 315 2.98 2.11 -15.90
C GLN A 315 3.26 1.21 -14.71
N PRO A 316 4.37 1.47 -13.97
CA PRO A 316 4.79 0.60 -12.89
C PRO A 316 3.65 0.46 -11.88
N SER A 317 3.29 -0.75 -11.49
CA SER A 317 2.33 -1.04 -10.42
C SER A 317 3.05 -1.30 -9.10
N ALA A 318 4.12 -2.11 -9.13
CA ALA A 318 5.00 -2.45 -8.03
C ALA A 318 6.41 -2.79 -8.51
N ILE A 319 7.42 -2.65 -7.65
CA ILE A 319 8.81 -3.05 -7.90
C ILE A 319 9.36 -3.86 -6.73
N PHE A 320 10.26 -4.81 -7.01
CA PHE A 320 11.04 -5.47 -5.95
C PHE A 320 12.35 -6.03 -6.51
N VAL A 321 13.26 -6.42 -5.62
CA VAL A 321 14.54 -7.04 -5.98
C VAL A 321 14.61 -8.41 -5.32
N GLN A 322 15.00 -9.40 -6.10
CA GLN A 322 15.25 -10.75 -5.62
C GLN A 322 16.37 -11.37 -6.44
N ASN A 323 17.31 -12.05 -5.77
CA ASN A 323 18.47 -12.69 -6.41
C ASN A 323 19.20 -11.75 -7.40
N ASP A 324 19.48 -10.51 -6.95
CA ASP A 324 20.12 -9.45 -7.73
C ASP A 324 19.39 -9.01 -9.01
N LYS A 325 18.14 -9.42 -9.18
CA LYS A 325 17.29 -9.05 -10.31
C LYS A 325 16.19 -8.10 -9.87
N LEU A 326 16.04 -7.00 -10.59
CA LEU A 326 14.94 -6.06 -10.40
C LEU A 326 13.72 -6.54 -11.17
N TYR A 327 12.59 -6.64 -10.48
CA TYR A 327 11.28 -6.93 -11.03
C TYR A 327 10.44 -5.65 -11.05
N VAL A 328 9.73 -5.42 -12.16
CA VAL A 328 8.83 -4.28 -12.33
C VAL A 328 7.51 -4.80 -12.89
N PHE A 329 6.45 -4.73 -12.09
CA PHE A 329 5.11 -5.06 -12.52
C PHE A 329 4.45 -3.85 -13.14
N ASP A 330 3.56 -4.08 -14.10
CA ASP A 330 2.95 -3.04 -14.91
C ASP A 330 1.44 -3.26 -15.01
N TYR A 331 0.67 -2.16 -14.95
CA TYR A 331 -0.80 -2.21 -14.99
C TYR A 331 -1.37 -2.83 -16.28
N GLY A 332 -0.57 -2.93 -17.35
CA GLY A 332 -0.92 -3.59 -18.60
C GLY A 332 -0.83 -5.12 -18.59
N LEU A 333 -0.83 -5.76 -17.41
CA LEU A 333 -0.65 -7.21 -17.23
C LEU A 333 0.69 -7.70 -17.80
N ARG A 334 1.76 -6.98 -17.45
CA ARG A 334 3.13 -7.29 -17.86
C ARG A 334 4.03 -7.23 -16.64
N TYR A 335 5.18 -7.89 -16.73
CA TYR A 335 6.29 -7.61 -15.83
C TYR A 335 7.59 -7.58 -16.60
N TYR A 336 8.53 -6.81 -16.08
CA TYR A 336 9.86 -6.66 -16.62
C TYR A 336 10.87 -7.16 -15.61
N THR A 337 11.94 -7.75 -16.10
CA THR A 337 13.11 -8.06 -15.29
C THR A 337 14.31 -7.27 -15.80
N PHE A 338 15.16 -6.84 -14.87
CA PHE A 338 16.44 -6.22 -15.19
C PHE A 338 17.55 -6.90 -14.39
N ASP A 339 18.55 -7.37 -15.12
CA ASP A 339 19.76 -8.03 -14.62
C ASP A 339 20.97 -7.60 -15.48
N ASP A 340 22.12 -8.26 -15.32
CA ASP A 340 23.35 -8.00 -16.09
C ASP A 340 23.17 -8.16 -17.61
N GLN A 341 22.17 -8.92 -18.07
CA GLN A 341 21.85 -9.11 -19.49
C GLN A 341 20.91 -8.02 -20.02
N GLY A 342 20.41 -7.14 -19.15
CA GLY A 342 19.54 -6.04 -19.48
C GLY A 342 18.05 -6.36 -19.29
N TRP A 343 17.21 -5.55 -19.92
CA TRP A 343 15.75 -5.62 -19.74
C TRP A 343 15.13 -6.79 -20.52
N LYS A 344 14.24 -7.53 -19.88
CA LYS A 344 13.35 -8.52 -20.52
C LYS A 344 11.89 -8.23 -20.14
N GLN A 345 10.99 -8.37 -21.10
CA GLN A 345 9.54 -8.23 -20.89
C GLN A 345 8.89 -9.61 -20.91
N TYR A 346 7.93 -9.82 -20.00
CA TYR A 346 7.07 -10.97 -19.93
C TYR A 346 5.61 -10.51 -19.88
N ASP A 347 4.74 -11.20 -20.61
CA ASP A 347 3.31 -10.91 -20.60
C ASP A 347 2.61 -11.87 -19.63
N ILE A 348 1.70 -11.35 -18.81
CA ILE A 348 0.76 -12.15 -18.02
C ILE A 348 -0.42 -12.49 -18.94
N PRO A 349 -0.75 -13.77 -19.17
CA PRO A 349 -1.84 -14.15 -20.06
C PRO A 349 -3.15 -13.43 -19.71
N LYS A 350 -3.77 -12.77 -20.70
CA LYS A 350 -4.97 -11.94 -20.49
C LYS A 350 -6.17 -12.77 -20.03
N GLU A 351 -6.17 -14.06 -20.33
CA GLU A 351 -7.18 -15.01 -19.91
C GLU A 351 -7.21 -15.12 -18.38
N LEU A 352 -6.05 -14.98 -17.72
CA LEU A 352 -5.95 -15.01 -16.24
C LEU A 352 -6.68 -13.85 -15.57
N SER A 353 -6.92 -12.73 -16.27
CA SER A 353 -7.68 -11.60 -15.75
C SER A 353 -9.15 -11.57 -16.20
N GLN A 354 -9.57 -12.49 -17.07
CA GLN A 354 -10.93 -12.52 -17.62
C GLN A 354 -11.95 -13.17 -16.68
N ARG A 355 -13.22 -12.79 -16.86
CA ARG A 355 -14.38 -13.45 -16.25
C ARG A 355 -15.40 -13.92 -17.30
N PRO A 356 -15.97 -15.14 -17.13
CA PRO A 356 -15.45 -16.23 -16.29
C PRO A 356 -14.04 -16.65 -16.75
N PHE A 357 -13.25 -17.27 -15.87
CA PHE A 357 -11.97 -17.86 -16.29
C PHE A 357 -12.27 -18.96 -17.31
N LYS A 358 -11.68 -18.87 -18.49
CA LYS A 358 -11.73 -19.94 -19.48
C LYS A 358 -10.45 -20.75 -19.32
N ASP A 359 -10.51 -21.83 -18.56
CA ASP A 359 -9.44 -22.83 -18.59
C ASP A 359 -9.23 -23.22 -20.06
N GLY A 360 -8.00 -23.11 -20.56
CA GLY A 360 -7.63 -23.39 -21.95
C GLY A 360 -7.72 -24.88 -22.33
N GLY A 361 -8.68 -25.61 -21.79
CA GLY A 361 -8.94 -27.02 -22.05
C GLY A 361 -10.06 -27.20 -23.07
N ASP A 362 -9.74 -27.01 -24.35
CA ASP A 362 -10.40 -27.81 -25.39
C ASP A 362 -9.45 -28.03 -26.56
N LYS A 363 -8.60 -29.06 -26.44
CA LYS A 363 -7.95 -29.74 -27.56
C LYS A 363 -7.86 -31.26 -27.28
N GLY A 364 -8.93 -31.95 -27.65
CA GLY A 364 -8.96 -33.37 -28.01
C GLY A 364 -9.09 -34.34 -26.84
N SER A 365 -9.88 -35.41 -26.90
CA SER A 365 -10.21 -36.27 -28.05
C SER A 365 -11.40 -37.19 -27.71
N PRO A 366 -11.77 -38.13 -28.60
CA PRO A 366 -12.50 -38.03 -29.87
C PRO A 366 -14.04 -38.08 -29.71
#